data_AF-A0A328APV7-F1
#
_entry.id   AF-A0A328APV7-F1
#
_cell.length_a   1.000
_cell.length_b   1.000
_cell.length_c   1.000
_cell.angle_alpha   90.00
_cell.angle_beta   90.00
_cell.angle_gamma   90.00
#
_symmetry.space_group_name_H-M   'P 1'
#
loop_
_entity.id
_entity.type
_entity.pdbx_description
1 polymer ?
#
loop_
_entity_poly.entity_id
_entity_poly.type
_entity_poly.pdbx_seq_one_letter_code
_entity_poly.pdbx_strand_id
1 'polypeptide(L)' 'MPAEAARPCSLYILPAKPTMADLEAGFARRGAQVVACDAERRLAVQTHEAEHELEAQFLTRRTKR' A
#
# COMPACT_ATOMS: atom_id res chain seq x y z
N MET A 1 -7.76 9.65 3.96
CA MET A 1 -7.09 8.37 3.58
C MET A 1 -7.36 8.10 2.10
N PRO A 2 -6.31 7.93 1.28
CA PRO A 2 -6.45 7.67 -0.16
C PRO A 2 -6.97 6.26 -0.43
N ALA A 3 -7.71 6.08 -1.53
CA ALA A 3 -8.32 4.80 -1.89
C ALA A 3 -7.27 3.70 -2.13
N GLU A 4 -6.12 4.07 -2.68
CA GLU A 4 -4.97 3.21 -2.94
C GLU A 4 -4.43 2.61 -1.63
N ALA A 5 -4.41 3.37 -0.54
CA ALA A 5 -3.96 2.86 0.77
C ALA A 5 -4.95 1.86 1.39
N ALA A 6 -6.24 1.97 1.05
CA ALA A 6 -7.29 1.05 1.51
C ALA A 6 -7.42 -0.20 0.61
N ARG A 7 -6.75 -0.23 -0.55
CA ARG A 7 -6.83 -1.34 -1.48
C ARG A 7 -6.29 -2.63 -0.84
N PRO A 8 -7.03 -3.75 -0.92
CA PRO A 8 -6.53 -5.02 -0.39
C PRO A 8 -5.35 -5.53 -1.22
N CYS A 9 -4.40 -6.19 -0.56
CA CYS A 9 -3.27 -6.81 -1.23
C CYS A 9 -3.74 -8.03 -2.04
N SER A 10 -3.33 -8.10 -3.31
CA SER A 10 -3.52 -9.31 -4.11
C SER A 10 -2.47 -10.35 -3.71
N LEU A 11 -2.84 -11.20 -2.75
CA LEU A 11 -1.98 -12.27 -2.25
C LEU A 11 -2.33 -13.58 -2.94
N TYR A 12 -1.30 -14.39 -3.21
CA TYR A 12 -1.47 -15.75 -3.70
C TYR A 12 -2.32 -16.56 -2.71
N ILE A 13 -3.28 -17.32 -3.22
CA ILE A 13 -4.15 -18.17 -2.43
C ILE A 13 -3.86 -19.62 -2.86
N LEU A 14 -3.69 -20.49 -1.87
CA LEU A 14 -3.46 -21.91 -2.13
C LEU A 14 -4.68 -22.53 -2.81
N PRO A 15 -4.48 -23.50 -3.72
CA PRO A 15 -5.59 -24.29 -4.25
C PRO A 15 -6.25 -25.10 -3.13
N ALA A 16 -7.48 -25.58 -3.36
CA ALA A 16 -8.27 -26.28 -2.33
C ALA A 16 -7.61 -27.56 -1.77
N LYS A 17 -6.72 -28.19 -2.54
CA LYS A 17 -5.92 -29.35 -2.12
C LYS A 17 -4.45 -29.09 -2.48
N PRO A 18 -3.72 -28.32 -1.65
CA PRO A 18 -2.36 -27.91 -1.96
C PRO A 18 -1.38 -29.08 -1.84
N THR A 19 -0.43 -29.13 -2.77
CA THR A 19 0.75 -29.99 -2.69
C THR A 19 1.90 -29.29 -1.96
N MET A 20 2.97 -30.02 -1.65
CA MET A 20 4.17 -29.41 -1.06
C MET A 20 4.77 -28.35 -2.00
N ALA A 21 4.78 -28.61 -3.32
CA ALA A 21 5.25 -27.64 -4.31
C ALA A 21 4.42 -26.35 -4.32
N ASP A 22 3.08 -26.45 -4.14
CA ASP A 22 2.21 -25.28 -4.04
C ASP A 22 2.53 -24.43 -2.80
N LEU A 23 2.90 -25.06 -1.69
CA LEU A 23 3.28 -24.37 -0.46
C LEU A 23 4.60 -23.62 -0.62
N GLU A 24 5.62 -24.24 -1.21
CA GLU A 24 6.92 -23.62 -1.44
C GLU A 24 6.81 -22.43 -2.40
N ALA A 25 6.14 -22.66 -3.55
CA ALA A 25 5.89 -21.60 -4.53
C ALA A 25 5.03 -20.47 -3.93
N GLY A 26 4.01 -20.82 -3.17
CA GLY A 26 3.13 -19.88 -2.50
C GLY A 26 3.85 -19.04 -1.45
N PHE A 27 4.74 -19.65 -0.65
CA PHE A 27 5.54 -18.96 0.35
C PHE A 27 6.45 -17.91 -0.30
N ALA A 28 7.24 -18.31 -1.31
CA ALA A 28 8.13 -17.41 -2.02
C ALA A 28 7.37 -16.26 -2.70
N ARG A 29 6.26 -16.57 -3.38
CA ARG A 29 5.44 -15.57 -4.07
C ARG A 29 4.76 -14.58 -3.11
N ARG A 30 4.21 -15.07 -1.99
CA ARG A 30 3.54 -14.22 -1.01
C ARG A 30 4.48 -13.19 -0.40
N GLY A 31 5.72 -13.57 -0.08
CA GLY A 31 6.70 -12.63 0.45
C GLY A 31 6.86 -11.41 -0.45
N ALA A 32 7.08 -11.64 -1.75
CA ALA A 32 7.20 -10.56 -2.73
C ALA A 32 5.92 -9.71 -2.87
N GLN A 33 4.74 -10.35 -2.87
CA GLN A 33 3.46 -9.64 -2.97
C GLN A 33 3.17 -8.75 -1.76
N VAL A 34 3.52 -9.19 -0.55
CA VAL A 34 3.36 -8.39 0.68
C VAL A 34 4.23 -7.14 0.62
N VAL A 35 5.52 -7.30 0.27
CA VAL A 35 6.45 -6.17 0.16
C VAL A 35 5.99 -5.15 -0.88
N ALA A 36 5.55 -5.63 -2.06
CA ALA A 36 5.03 -4.76 -3.10
C ALA A 36 3.78 -3.99 -2.64
N CYS A 37 2.81 -4.68 -2.04
CA CYS A 37 1.59 -4.05 -1.55
C CYS A 37 1.86 -3.02 -0.45
N ASP A 38 2.78 -3.31 0.48
CA ASP A 38 3.14 -2.38 1.55
C ASP A 38 3.82 -1.13 1.00
N ALA A 39 4.72 -1.29 0.01
CA ALA A 39 5.35 -0.16 -0.66
C ALA A 39 4.32 0.75 -1.36
N GLU A 40 3.35 0.17 -2.07
CA GLU A 40 2.25 0.93 -2.69
C GLU A 40 1.43 1.69 -1.65
N ARG A 41 1.05 1.02 -0.55
CA ARG A 41 0.28 1.64 0.54
C ARG A 41 1.05 2.78 1.18
N ARG A 42 2.33 2.57 1.47
CA ARG A 42 3.21 3.58 2.07
C ARG A 42 3.33 4.79 1.17
N LEU A 43 3.53 4.60 -0.13
CA LEU A 43 3.60 5.68 -1.10
C LEU A 43 2.30 6.50 -1.13
N ALA A 44 1.14 5.83 -1.14
CA ALA A 44 -0.15 6.50 -1.13
C ALA A 44 -0.35 7.35 0.14
N VAL A 45 -0.05 6.79 1.32
CA VAL A 45 -0.16 7.54 2.59
C VAL A 45 0.78 8.73 2.62
N GLN A 46 2.06 8.53 2.27
CA GLN A 46 3.06 9.60 2.26
C GLN A 46 2.70 10.73 1.30
N THR A 47 2.14 10.39 0.13
CA THR A 47 1.68 11.38 -0.85
C THR A 47 0.51 12.20 -0.28
N HIS A 48 -0.45 11.54 0.36
CA HIS A 48 -1.61 12.19 0.97
C HIS A 48 -1.22 13.10 2.15
N GLU A 49 -0.26 12.67 2.97
CA GLU A 49 0.29 13.51 4.04
C GLU A 49 1.01 14.74 3.49
N ALA A 50 1.84 14.57 2.45
CA ALA A 50 2.54 15.68 1.80
C ALA A 50 1.57 16.67 1.13
N GLU A 51 0.50 16.19 0.50
CA GLU A 51 -0.57 17.00 -0.06
C GLU A 51 -1.19 17.91 1.02
N HIS A 52 -1.62 17.32 2.13
CA HIS A 52 -2.24 18.07 3.23
C HIS A 52 -1.28 19.06 3.90
N GLU A 53 0.01 18.73 4.00
CA GLU A 53 1.01 19.68 4.47
C GLU A 53 1.10 20.90 3.55
N LEU A 54 1.12 20.70 2.24
CA LEU A 54 1.15 21.79 1.25
C LEU A 54 -0.10 22.66 1.33
N GLU A 55 -1.28 22.05 1.48
CA GLU A 55 -2.55 22.77 1.68
C GLU A 55 -2.51 23.65 2.94
N ALA A 56 -2.05 23.08 4.07
CA ALA A 56 -1.95 23.79 5.33
C ALA A 56 -0.96 24.98 5.24
N GLN A 57 0.16 24.79 4.56
CA GLN A 57 1.13 25.86 4.30
C GLN A 57 0.51 26.97 3.43
N PHE A 58 -0.22 26.61 2.37
CA PHE A 58 -0.90 27.56 1.50
C PHE A 58 -1.94 28.39 2.26
N LEU A 59 -2.80 27.75 3.05
CA LEU A 59 -3.80 28.40 3.87
C LEU A 59 -3.15 29.39 4.86
N THR A 60 -2.08 28.97 5.53
CA THR A 60 -1.31 29.82 6.44
C THR A 60 -0.73 31.04 5.75
N ARG A 61 -0.21 30.91 4.52
CA ARG A 61 0.33 32.04 3.75
C ARG A 61 -0.77 33.01 3.32
N ARG A 62 -1.97 32.50 3.03
CA ARG A 62 -3.11 33.29 2.61
C ARG A 62 -3.73 34.08 3.75
N THR A 63 -3.82 33.53 4.94
CA THR A 63 -4.36 34.23 6.13
C THR A 63 -3.41 35.29 6.70
N LYS A 64 -2.11 35.17 6.41
CA LYS A 64 -1.10 36.18 6.78
C LYS A 64 -1.04 37.38 5.81
N ARG A 65 -1.70 37.31 4.66
CA ARG A 65 -1.82 38.40 3.68
C ARG A 65 -3.09 39.21 3.94
#